data_AF-A0A2L0F314-F1
#
_entry.id   AF-A0A2L0F314-F1
#
_cell.length_a   1.000
_cell.length_b   1.000
_cell.length_c   1.000
_cell.angle_alpha   90.00
_cell.angle_beta   90.00
_cell.angle_gamma   90.00
#
_symmetry.space_group_name_H-M   'P 1'
#
loop_
_entity.id
_entity.type
_entity.pdbx_description
1 polymer ?
#
loop_
_entity_poly.entity_id
_entity_poly.type
_entity_poly.pdbx_seq_one_letter_code
_entity_poly.pdbx_strand_id
1 'polypeptide(L)'
;MLRRLPPPDFRYVWLHPERGSTGAFAAAGTAGLAGISAACWSAGSQALSLGLMAMGSALGVLALARAEPRLPVQRGAREVTMAVVPWGILVNPDTDLRVLRWPAVRRVRVDVSHTMRGGTPAVVSSLVTVHTERDVLAGRAAGAVDLERLLANLEGYAQEAARPVAGDIEGQTALGDGVTEPIAAELLQAADAVCTTSRGSAQLALPGGGYRTAATRAAAPETVSVLRSALAWSHDCPADPRPLAAILAGELGAAELVPELLRLASSPHPVAAAFGKAAALRLGAPPNRAGSIDEVAAFLFEEDVEIGKQWIACSPALSLRPGAEAC
;
A
#
# COMPACT_ATOMS: atom_id res chain seq x y z
N MET A 1 12.72 23.92 5.05
CA MET A 1 12.17 23.42 3.77
C MET A 1 12.29 21.91 3.74
N LEU A 2 11.18 21.20 3.94
CA LEU A 2 11.15 19.74 3.82
C LEU A 2 11.30 19.37 2.34
N ARG A 3 12.32 18.58 2.03
CA ARG A 3 12.58 18.06 0.67
C ARG A 3 11.38 17.19 0.25
N ARG A 4 10.93 17.33 -1.00
CA ARG A 4 9.91 16.46 -1.59
C ARG A 4 10.26 14.99 -1.32
N LEU A 5 9.36 14.27 -0.66
CA LEU A 5 9.59 12.88 -0.31
C LEU A 5 9.60 12.03 -1.60
N PRO A 6 10.54 11.09 -1.73
CA PRO A 6 10.52 10.17 -2.85
C PRO A 6 9.27 9.28 -2.73
N PRO A 7 8.61 8.90 -3.84
CA PRO A 7 7.51 7.94 -3.77
C PRO A 7 8.04 6.59 -3.25
N PRO A 8 7.23 5.85 -2.47
CA PRO A 8 7.48 4.45 -2.17
C PRO A 8 7.85 3.66 -3.43
N ASP A 9 8.87 2.82 -3.35
CA ASP A 9 9.38 1.96 -4.44
C ASP A 9 8.81 0.53 -4.40
N PHE A 10 8.06 0.20 -3.36
CA PHE A 10 7.33 -1.05 -3.23
C PHE A 10 5.85 -0.84 -3.56
N ARG A 11 5.18 -1.85 -4.13
CA ARG A 11 3.72 -1.86 -4.31
C ARG A 11 3.01 -2.70 -3.27
N TYR A 12 3.56 -3.87 -2.97
CA TYR A 12 2.94 -4.83 -2.10
C TYR A 12 4.00 -5.79 -1.55
N VAL A 13 4.17 -5.82 -0.23
CA VAL A 13 5.11 -6.71 0.45
C VAL A 13 4.33 -7.57 1.42
N TRP A 14 4.12 -8.83 1.04
CA TRP A 14 3.38 -9.79 1.85
C TRP A 14 4.30 -10.49 2.85
N LEU A 15 3.84 -10.59 4.08
CA LEU A 15 4.56 -11.13 5.22
C LEU A 15 3.68 -12.16 5.91
N HIS A 16 4.24 -13.33 6.16
CA HIS A 16 3.56 -14.41 6.85
C HIS A 16 4.05 -14.53 8.29
N PRO A 17 3.20 -14.98 9.24
CA PRO A 17 3.70 -15.47 10.51
C PRO A 17 4.62 -16.67 10.25
N GLU A 18 5.52 -17.00 11.17
CA GLU A 18 6.25 -18.25 11.03
C GLU A 18 5.23 -19.39 10.93
N ARG A 19 5.42 -20.31 9.97
CA ARG A 19 4.61 -21.54 9.96
C ARG A 19 4.84 -22.19 11.30
N GLY A 20 3.81 -22.13 12.15
CA GLY A 20 3.88 -22.63 13.51
C GLY A 20 4.50 -24.01 13.54
N SER A 21 5.66 -24.08 14.21
CA SER A 21 6.10 -25.24 14.96
C SER A 21 5.25 -25.47 16.21
N THR A 22 3.99 -25.01 16.23
CA THR A 22 2.98 -25.37 17.21
C THR A 22 2.33 -26.69 16.80
N GLY A 23 2.98 -27.81 17.15
CA GLY A 23 2.31 -29.11 17.29
C GLY A 23 2.84 -30.31 16.49
N ALA A 24 3.77 -30.14 15.54
CA ALA A 24 4.22 -31.29 14.71
C ALA A 24 5.48 -32.02 15.23
N PHE A 25 6.38 -31.35 15.98
CA PHE A 25 7.62 -31.99 16.44
C PHE A 25 7.57 -32.58 17.86
N ALA A 26 6.51 -32.31 18.64
CA ALA A 26 6.28 -33.00 19.92
C ALA A 26 5.36 -34.24 19.79
N ALA A 27 4.56 -34.36 18.72
CA ALA A 27 3.65 -35.49 18.52
C ALA A 27 4.20 -36.60 17.61
N ALA A 28 5.17 -36.30 16.73
CA ALA A 28 5.78 -37.32 15.87
C ALA A 28 6.98 -38.06 16.52
N GLY A 29 7.53 -37.54 17.63
CA GLY A 29 8.69 -38.14 18.31
C GLY A 29 8.35 -39.16 19.40
N THR A 30 7.12 -39.18 19.93
CA THR A 30 6.73 -40.06 21.04
C THR A 30 5.82 -41.22 20.60
N ALA A 31 5.05 -41.07 19.52
CA ALA A 31 4.25 -42.18 18.98
C ALA A 31 5.10 -43.22 18.21
N GLY A 32 6.25 -42.83 17.66
CA GLY A 32 7.14 -43.75 16.92
C GLY A 32 8.07 -44.61 17.77
N LEU A 33 8.35 -44.22 19.03
CA LEU A 33 9.24 -44.97 19.92
C LEU A 33 8.51 -45.92 20.89
N ALA A 34 7.23 -45.68 21.16
CA ALA A 34 6.40 -46.63 21.92
C ALA A 34 5.98 -47.86 21.07
N GLY A 35 5.82 -47.71 19.75
CA GLY A 35 5.40 -48.79 18.86
C GLY A 35 6.49 -49.81 18.52
N ILE A 36 7.77 -49.42 18.57
CA ILE A 36 8.89 -50.31 18.21
C ILE A 36 9.46 -51.03 19.45
N SER A 37 9.30 -50.46 20.65
CA SER A 37 9.75 -51.08 21.90
C SER A 37 8.87 -52.27 22.33
N ALA A 38 7.58 -52.26 22.02
CA ALA A 38 6.68 -53.39 22.32
C ALA A 38 6.88 -54.60 21.38
N ALA A 39 7.34 -54.38 20.14
CA ALA A 39 7.54 -55.46 19.16
C ALA A 39 8.89 -56.18 19.31
N CYS A 40 9.92 -55.53 19.89
CA CYS A 40 11.24 -56.13 20.07
C CYS A 40 11.41 -56.92 21.37
N TRP A 41 10.45 -56.85 22.31
CA TRP A 41 10.51 -57.65 23.55
C TRP A 41 9.93 -59.07 23.38
N SER A 42 9.23 -59.37 22.28
CA SER A 42 8.67 -60.70 22.01
C SER A 42 9.53 -61.60 21.11
N ALA A 43 10.59 -61.07 20.50
CA ALA A 43 11.54 -61.83 19.69
C ALA A 43 12.94 -61.68 20.28
N GLY A 44 13.43 -62.71 20.97
CA GLY A 44 14.71 -62.75 21.69
C GLY A 44 15.95 -62.57 20.81
N SER A 45 16.18 -61.36 20.31
CA SER A 45 17.34 -61.00 19.49
C SER A 45 17.90 -59.64 19.92
N GLN A 46 18.92 -59.65 20.79
CA GLN A 46 19.55 -58.45 21.36
C GLN A 46 20.42 -57.65 20.36
N ALA A 47 20.62 -58.12 19.13
CA ALA A 47 21.53 -57.48 18.16
C ALA A 47 20.85 -56.44 17.24
N LEU A 48 19.53 -56.51 17.04
CA LEU A 48 18.82 -55.63 16.10
C LEU A 48 18.38 -54.29 16.71
N SER A 49 18.38 -54.16 18.03
CA SER A 49 17.93 -52.97 18.76
C SER A 49 18.95 -51.82 18.76
N LEU A 50 20.25 -52.10 18.59
CA LEU A 50 21.29 -51.06 18.52
C LEU A 50 21.35 -50.35 17.16
N GLY A 51 21.03 -51.04 16.06
CA GLY A 51 21.08 -50.47 14.70
C GLY A 51 19.97 -49.44 14.41
N LEU A 52 18.77 -49.66 14.96
CA LEU A 52 17.62 -48.76 14.77
C LEU A 52 17.76 -47.44 15.55
N MET A 53 18.43 -47.45 16.71
CA MET A 53 18.75 -46.22 17.47
C MET A 53 19.81 -45.36 16.78
N ALA A 54 20.73 -45.97 16.00
CA ALA A 54 21.75 -45.25 15.25
C ALA A 54 21.20 -44.57 13.97
N MET A 55 20.21 -45.16 13.30
CA MET A 55 19.58 -44.54 12.12
C MET A 55 18.64 -43.37 12.48
N GLY A 56 17.91 -43.46 13.59
CA GLY A 56 17.02 -42.38 14.05
C GLY A 56 17.78 -41.11 14.48
N SER A 57 18.97 -41.27 15.08
CA SER A 57 19.81 -40.16 15.50
C SER A 57 20.49 -39.45 14.32
N ALA A 58 20.91 -40.17 13.27
CA ALA A 58 21.51 -39.58 12.08
C ALA A 58 20.54 -38.68 11.28
N LEU A 59 19.26 -39.05 11.18
CA LEU A 59 18.24 -38.23 10.52
C LEU A 59 17.82 -37.01 11.35
N GLY A 60 17.78 -37.14 12.68
CA GLY A 60 17.53 -36.01 13.59
C GLY A 60 18.62 -34.95 13.54
N VAL A 61 19.88 -35.36 13.47
CA VAL A 61 21.03 -34.43 13.34
C VAL A 61 21.03 -33.73 11.97
N LEU A 62 20.63 -34.41 10.88
CA LEU A 62 20.49 -33.78 9.56
C LEU A 62 19.33 -32.76 9.48
N ALA A 63 18.23 -33.00 10.20
CA ALA A 63 17.13 -32.03 10.31
C ALA A 63 17.51 -30.81 11.16
N LEU A 64 18.31 -30.99 12.21
CA LEU A 64 18.90 -29.91 13.01
C LEU A 64 20.01 -29.17 12.26
N ALA A 65 20.82 -29.85 11.47
CA ALA A 65 21.87 -29.25 10.64
C ALA A 65 21.32 -28.48 9.43
N ARG A 66 20.08 -28.78 9.01
CA ARG A 66 19.31 -28.02 8.01
C ARG A 66 18.38 -26.99 8.62
N ALA A 67 18.34 -26.85 9.94
CA ALA A 67 17.63 -25.75 10.57
C ALA A 67 18.42 -24.47 10.30
N GLU A 68 18.00 -23.73 9.28
CA GLU A 68 18.62 -22.46 8.93
C GLU A 68 18.65 -21.51 10.14
N PRO A 69 19.68 -20.66 10.26
CA PRO A 69 19.80 -19.70 11.35
C PRO A 69 18.53 -18.83 11.44
N ARG A 70 17.76 -19.04 12.51
CA ARG A 70 16.49 -18.35 12.75
C ARG A 70 16.77 -16.98 13.36
N LEU A 71 16.17 -15.94 12.80
CA LEU A 71 16.14 -14.65 13.48
C LEU A 71 15.17 -14.74 14.66
N PRO A 72 15.63 -14.48 15.90
CA PRO A 72 14.77 -14.45 17.06
C PRO A 72 13.78 -13.29 16.93
N VAL A 73 12.51 -13.57 17.12
CA VAL A 73 11.49 -12.53 17.23
C VAL A 73 11.73 -11.75 18.52
N GLN A 74 11.65 -10.41 18.44
CA GLN A 74 11.81 -9.56 19.61
C GLN A 74 10.79 -9.94 20.70
N ARG A 75 11.25 -10.03 21.95
CA ARG A 75 10.40 -10.39 23.10
C ARG A 75 9.17 -9.47 23.16
N GLY A 76 7.97 -10.05 23.07
CA GLY A 76 6.69 -9.33 23.10
C GLY A 76 6.11 -8.98 21.73
N ALA A 77 6.78 -9.28 20.61
CA ALA A 77 6.18 -9.10 19.29
C ALA A 77 5.22 -10.24 18.95
N ARG A 78 4.04 -9.89 18.42
CA ARG A 78 3.03 -10.82 17.95
C ARG A 78 3.27 -11.13 16.47
N GLU A 79 3.50 -12.40 16.14
CA GLU A 79 3.57 -12.81 14.74
C GLU A 79 2.18 -12.77 14.10
N VAL A 80 2.09 -12.15 12.92
CA VAL A 80 0.84 -11.96 12.18
C VAL A 80 1.07 -12.08 10.68
N THR A 81 0.02 -12.41 9.93
CA THR A 81 0.02 -12.17 8.48
C THR A 81 -0.17 -10.68 8.29
N MET A 82 0.68 -10.04 7.48
CA MET A 82 0.49 -8.63 7.15
C MET A 82 1.03 -8.29 5.77
N ALA A 83 0.54 -7.19 5.20
CA ALA A 83 1.03 -6.64 3.94
C ALA A 83 1.44 -5.19 4.13
N VAL A 84 2.66 -4.84 3.70
CA VAL A 84 3.12 -3.46 3.65
C VAL A 84 2.83 -2.90 2.25
N VAL A 85 2.10 -1.78 2.19
CA VAL A 85 1.62 -1.12 0.97
C VAL A 85 1.95 0.37 1.03
N PRO A 86 2.00 1.11 -0.09
CA PRO A 86 2.48 2.50 -0.11
C PRO A 86 1.78 3.45 0.86
N TRP A 87 0.53 3.17 1.23
CA TRP A 87 -0.33 3.99 2.09
C TRP A 87 -0.51 3.42 3.52
N GLY A 88 0.14 2.31 3.86
CA GLY A 88 0.19 1.77 5.23
C GLY A 88 0.41 0.27 5.31
N ILE A 89 -0.17 -0.37 6.33
CA ILE A 89 0.00 -1.80 6.61
C ILE A 89 -1.36 -2.45 6.84
N LEU A 90 -1.63 -3.55 6.14
CA LEU A 90 -2.78 -4.42 6.34
C LEU A 90 -2.37 -5.57 7.27
N VAL A 91 -3.05 -5.75 8.39
CA VAL A 91 -2.80 -6.83 9.35
C VAL A 91 -3.94 -7.83 9.28
N ASN A 92 -3.61 -9.11 9.23
CA ASN A 92 -4.53 -10.23 9.05
C ASN A 92 -5.50 -10.04 7.86
N PRO A 93 -4.98 -9.74 6.65
CA PRO A 93 -5.81 -9.37 5.49
C PRO A 93 -6.87 -10.41 5.11
N ASP A 94 -6.65 -11.69 5.41
CA ASP A 94 -7.54 -12.79 5.01
C ASP A 94 -8.57 -13.18 6.09
N THR A 95 -8.51 -12.63 7.31
CA THR A 95 -9.34 -13.09 8.45
C THR A 95 -10.03 -11.97 9.21
N ASP A 96 -9.27 -11.08 9.84
CA ASP A 96 -9.76 -9.97 10.65
C ASP A 96 -8.95 -8.73 10.30
N LEU A 97 -9.33 -8.11 9.17
CA LEU A 97 -8.55 -7.04 8.55
C LEU A 97 -8.45 -5.85 9.49
N ARG A 98 -7.23 -5.57 9.95
CA ARG A 98 -6.89 -4.35 10.69
C ARG A 98 -5.96 -3.48 9.85
N VAL A 99 -6.32 -2.22 9.71
CA VAL A 99 -5.59 -1.25 8.90
C VAL A 99 -4.73 -0.37 9.81
N LEU A 100 -3.43 -0.28 9.51
CA LEU A 100 -2.49 0.62 10.16
C LEU A 100 -2.02 1.66 9.15
N ARG A 101 -2.54 2.88 9.25
CA ARG A 101 -2.05 4.02 8.47
C ARG A 101 -0.67 4.43 8.96
N TRP A 102 0.16 5.03 8.11
CA TRP A 102 1.51 5.47 8.49
C TRP A 102 1.60 6.31 9.78
N PRO A 103 0.66 7.22 10.10
CA PRO A 103 0.68 7.97 11.35
C PRO A 103 0.63 7.09 12.61
N ALA A 104 0.07 5.88 12.52
CA ALA A 104 -0.01 4.92 13.62
C ALA A 104 1.27 4.06 13.77
N VAL A 105 2.17 4.11 12.79
CA VAL A 105 3.41 3.32 12.77
C VAL A 105 4.56 4.16 13.32
N ARG A 106 5.08 3.76 14.48
CA ARG A 106 6.18 4.46 15.16
C ARG A 106 7.54 4.06 14.60
N ARG A 107 7.70 2.80 14.23
CA ARG A 107 8.97 2.28 13.70
C ARG A 107 8.73 1.02 12.89
N VAL A 108 9.50 0.88 11.82
CA VAL A 108 9.64 -0.40 11.10
C VAL A 108 11.11 -0.84 11.23
N ARG A 109 11.33 -2.14 11.42
CA ARG A 109 12.65 -2.77 11.43
C ARG A 109 12.63 -3.94 10.46
N VAL A 110 13.73 -4.12 9.74
CA VAL A 110 13.92 -5.25 8.83
C VAL A 110 15.23 -5.91 9.20
N ASP A 111 15.14 -7.13 9.72
CA ASP A 111 16.28 -7.98 10.03
C ASP A 111 16.41 -9.04 8.93
N VAL A 112 17.61 -9.24 8.40
CA VAL A 112 17.85 -10.11 7.23
C VAL A 112 18.74 -11.28 7.62
N SER A 113 18.31 -12.51 7.29
CA SER A 113 19.13 -13.71 7.43
C SER A 113 19.87 -13.98 6.12
N HIS A 114 21.17 -14.23 6.23
CA HIS A 114 22.01 -14.64 5.12
C HIS A 114 22.48 -16.08 5.28
N THR A 115 22.64 -16.78 4.16
CA THR A 115 23.39 -18.03 4.07
C THR A 115 24.56 -17.87 3.13
N MET A 116 25.62 -18.64 3.33
CA MET A 116 26.77 -18.65 2.43
C MET A 116 26.57 -19.75 1.38
N ARG A 117 26.36 -19.35 0.12
CA ARG A 117 26.28 -20.30 -1.01
C ARG A 117 27.52 -20.14 -1.87
N GLY A 118 28.46 -21.09 -1.75
CA GLY A 118 29.70 -21.07 -2.51
C GLY A 118 30.61 -19.85 -2.22
N GLY A 119 30.54 -19.29 -1.00
CA GLY A 119 31.31 -18.11 -0.61
C GLY A 119 30.60 -16.76 -0.82
N THR A 120 29.43 -16.74 -1.48
CA THR A 120 28.62 -15.53 -1.64
C THR A 120 27.46 -15.52 -0.63
N PRO A 121 27.25 -14.41 0.12
CA PRO A 121 26.10 -14.27 0.98
C PRO A 121 24.83 -14.13 0.13
N ALA A 122 23.86 -15.03 0.36
CA ALA A 122 22.53 -14.98 -0.24
C ALA A 122 21.50 -14.72 0.86
N VAL A 123 20.59 -13.77 0.64
CA VAL A 123 19.48 -13.52 1.56
C VAL A 123 18.49 -14.69 1.47
N VAL A 124 18.19 -15.29 2.61
CA VAL A 124 17.25 -16.42 2.68
C VAL A 124 15.90 -16.00 3.20
N SER A 125 15.89 -15.10 4.18
CA SER A 125 14.65 -14.60 4.77
C SER A 125 14.84 -13.22 5.36
N SER A 126 13.75 -12.47 5.47
CA SER A 126 13.70 -11.23 6.21
C SER A 126 12.58 -11.28 7.25
N LEU A 127 12.86 -10.76 8.44
CA LEU A 127 11.91 -10.53 9.51
C LEU A 127 11.61 -9.03 9.55
N VAL A 128 10.36 -8.68 9.31
CA VAL A 128 9.86 -7.29 9.41
C VAL A 128 9.13 -7.14 10.72
N THR A 129 9.57 -6.19 11.54
CA THR A 129 8.94 -5.85 12.82
C THR A 129 8.37 -4.44 12.74
N VAL A 130 7.08 -4.31 13.03
CA VAL A 130 6.33 -3.06 13.00
C VAL A 130 5.97 -2.69 14.44
N HIS A 131 6.46 -1.54 14.89
CA HIS A 131 6.12 -0.97 16.18
C HIS A 131 5.04 0.09 15.99
N THR A 132 3.93 -0.11 16.69
CA THR A 132 2.89 0.91 16.88
C THR A 132 2.97 1.43 18.30
N GLU A 133 2.05 2.30 18.70
CA GLU A 133 1.96 2.78 20.08
C GLU A 133 1.57 1.68 21.08
N ARG A 134 0.74 0.72 20.66
CA ARG A 134 0.17 -0.31 21.53
C ARG A 134 0.75 -1.70 21.30
N ASP A 135 1.12 -2.00 20.07
CA ASP A 135 1.48 -3.33 19.61
C ASP A 135 2.86 -3.34 18.95
N VAL A 136 3.54 -4.49 19.05
CA VAL A 136 4.68 -4.84 18.22
C VAL A 136 4.27 -6.04 17.39
N LEU A 137 4.26 -5.89 16.07
CA LEU A 137 3.84 -6.92 15.11
C LEU A 137 5.05 -7.42 14.33
N ALA A 138 5.10 -8.72 14.05
CA ALA A 138 6.20 -9.34 13.32
C ALA A 138 5.68 -10.22 12.17
N GLY A 139 6.38 -10.21 11.05
CA GLY A 139 6.05 -11.01 9.87
C GLY A 139 7.30 -11.29 9.05
N ARG A 140 7.31 -12.42 8.35
CA ARG A 140 8.48 -12.92 7.63
C ARG A 140 8.22 -12.96 6.12
N ALA A 141 9.24 -12.61 5.34
CA ALA A 141 9.30 -12.82 3.90
C ALA A 141 10.41 -13.82 3.57
N ALA A 142 10.21 -14.61 2.51
CA ALA A 142 11.27 -15.38 1.89
C ALA A 142 12.12 -14.44 1.01
N GLY A 143 13.44 -14.51 1.16
CA GLY A 143 14.37 -13.61 0.46
C GLY A 143 14.40 -12.20 1.05
N ALA A 144 14.95 -11.27 0.27
CA ALA A 144 15.09 -9.87 0.64
C ALA A 144 13.79 -9.10 0.40
N VAL A 145 13.54 -8.09 1.25
CA VAL A 145 12.43 -7.15 1.10
C VAL A 145 12.97 -5.75 0.88
N ASP A 146 12.51 -5.12 -0.20
CA ASP A 146 12.89 -3.76 -0.55
C ASP A 146 12.00 -2.76 0.21
N LEU A 147 12.43 -2.43 1.43
CA LEU A 147 11.77 -1.45 2.29
C LEU A 147 12.74 -0.33 2.71
N GLU A 148 13.92 -0.24 2.10
CA GLU A 148 14.98 0.70 2.49
C GLU A 148 14.49 2.15 2.43
N ARG A 149 13.75 2.49 1.38
CA ARG A 149 13.17 3.84 1.23
C ARG A 149 12.10 4.13 2.25
N LEU A 150 11.26 3.15 2.59
CA LEU A 150 10.29 3.27 3.68
C LEU A 150 11.00 3.57 4.99
N LEU A 151 12.03 2.80 5.33
CA LEU A 151 12.79 2.97 6.56
C LEU A 151 13.43 4.36 6.66
N ALA A 152 13.96 4.86 5.54
CA ALA A 152 14.60 6.18 5.48
C ALA A 152 13.62 7.37 5.56
N ASN A 153 12.35 7.17 5.17
CA ASN A 153 11.37 8.27 5.02
C ASN A 153 10.08 8.06 5.83
N LEU A 154 10.03 7.09 6.74
CA LEU A 154 8.82 6.71 7.48
C LEU A 154 8.13 7.91 8.14
N GLU A 155 8.89 8.78 8.80
CA GLU A 155 8.34 9.97 9.45
C GLU A 155 7.71 10.94 8.44
N GLY A 156 8.37 11.15 7.29
CA GLY A 156 7.83 11.97 6.21
C GLY A 156 6.54 11.39 5.65
N TYR A 157 6.50 10.07 5.41
CA TYR A 157 5.29 9.40 4.93
C TYR A 157 4.15 9.46 5.95
N ALA A 158 4.46 9.32 7.24
CA ALA A 158 3.49 9.50 8.31
C ALA A 158 2.94 10.93 8.35
N GLN A 159 3.81 11.95 8.21
CA GLN A 159 3.39 13.35 8.15
C GLN A 159 2.52 13.63 6.93
N GLU A 160 2.91 13.13 5.75
CA GLU A 160 2.14 13.30 4.51
C GLU A 160 0.77 12.61 4.60
N ALA A 161 0.71 11.39 5.11
CA ALA A 161 -0.52 10.62 5.25
C ALA A 161 -1.46 11.14 6.36
N ALA A 162 -0.98 11.97 7.28
CA ALA A 162 -1.78 12.62 8.31
C ALA A 162 -2.39 13.96 7.88
N ARG A 163 -2.06 14.46 6.69
CA ARG A 163 -2.51 15.79 6.28
C ARG A 163 -4.00 15.78 5.94
N PRO A 164 -4.73 16.84 6.32
CA PRO A 164 -6.06 17.06 5.81
C PRO A 164 -6.05 17.26 4.30
N VAL A 165 -7.14 16.89 3.65
CA VAL A 165 -7.38 17.11 2.25
C VAL A 165 -7.90 18.52 2.02
N ALA A 166 -7.37 19.22 1.02
CA ALA A 166 -7.78 20.58 0.73
C ALA A 166 -9.00 20.65 -0.19
N GLY A 167 -9.84 21.65 0.05
CA GLY A 167 -10.96 22.06 -0.81
C GLY A 167 -10.62 23.18 -1.78
N ASP A 168 -9.37 23.65 -1.80
CA ASP A 168 -8.85 24.60 -2.79
C ASP A 168 -7.47 24.19 -3.32
N ILE A 169 -7.08 24.77 -4.45
CA ILE A 169 -5.82 24.46 -5.15
C ILE A 169 -4.60 24.98 -4.38
N GLU A 170 -4.78 26.03 -3.58
CA GLU A 170 -3.74 26.66 -2.77
C GLU A 170 -3.45 25.90 -1.45
N GLY A 171 -4.27 24.90 -1.12
CA GLY A 171 -4.15 24.08 0.07
C GLY A 171 -4.52 24.80 1.37
N GLN A 172 -5.33 25.86 1.33
CA GLN A 172 -5.61 26.73 2.49
C GLN A 172 -6.84 26.29 3.28
N THR A 173 -7.86 25.76 2.61
CA THR A 173 -9.12 25.30 3.20
C THR A 173 -9.08 23.79 3.34
N ALA A 174 -9.07 23.27 4.57
CA ALA A 174 -9.22 21.84 4.81
C ALA A 174 -10.70 21.44 4.69
N LEU A 175 -10.97 20.33 3.98
CA LEU A 175 -12.29 19.69 3.93
C LEU A 175 -12.45 18.66 5.04
N GLY A 176 -11.43 17.83 5.24
CA GLY A 176 -11.42 16.76 6.23
C GLY A 176 -10.14 15.95 6.15
N ASP A 177 -9.96 14.98 7.03
CA ASP A 177 -8.76 14.13 7.07
C ASP A 177 -8.89 12.84 6.24
N GLY A 178 -10.10 12.50 5.76
CA GLY A 178 -10.37 11.22 5.08
C GLY A 178 -10.08 9.99 5.95
N VAL A 179 -10.00 10.19 7.27
CA VAL A 179 -9.78 9.16 8.29
C VAL A 179 -11.03 8.97 9.12
N THR A 180 -11.64 10.08 9.51
CA THR A 180 -12.78 10.14 10.42
C THR A 180 -14.10 10.30 9.71
N GLU A 181 -14.08 10.79 8.46
CA GLU A 181 -15.26 11.04 7.64
C GLU A 181 -14.99 10.78 6.14
N PRO A 182 -16.03 10.42 5.36
CA PRO A 182 -15.96 10.34 3.91
C PRO A 182 -15.80 11.74 3.31
N ILE A 183 -15.01 11.88 2.24
CA ILE A 183 -14.64 13.19 1.67
C ILE A 183 -14.79 13.28 0.16
N ALA A 184 -15.06 12.17 -0.54
CA ALA A 184 -15.11 12.13 -2.00
C ALA A 184 -16.21 13.03 -2.56
N ALA A 185 -17.38 13.04 -1.92
CA ALA A 185 -18.50 13.90 -2.32
C ALA A 185 -18.15 15.39 -2.22
N GLU A 186 -17.56 15.80 -1.09
CA GLU A 186 -17.14 17.18 -0.86
C GLU A 186 -16.02 17.61 -1.81
N LEU A 187 -15.07 16.72 -2.09
CA LEU A 187 -14.01 16.96 -3.07
C LEU A 187 -14.56 17.17 -4.48
N LEU A 188 -15.51 16.35 -4.93
CA LEU A 188 -16.16 16.52 -6.23
C LEU A 188 -16.99 17.80 -6.28
N GLN A 189 -17.68 18.14 -5.20
CA GLN A 189 -18.40 19.41 -5.10
C GLN A 189 -17.45 20.62 -5.13
N ALA A 190 -16.31 20.53 -4.47
CA ALA A 190 -15.27 21.56 -4.53
C ALA A 190 -14.71 21.70 -5.95
N ALA A 191 -14.47 20.59 -6.66
CA ALA A 191 -14.04 20.61 -8.06
C ALA A 191 -15.09 21.28 -8.97
N ASP A 192 -16.36 20.95 -8.80
CA ASP A 192 -17.45 21.60 -9.53
C ASP A 192 -17.52 23.11 -9.24
N ALA A 193 -17.41 23.51 -7.97
CA ALA A 193 -17.38 24.92 -7.59
C ALA A 193 -16.19 25.68 -8.21
N VAL A 194 -15.02 25.04 -8.30
CA VAL A 194 -13.86 25.64 -8.96
C VAL A 194 -14.11 25.84 -10.47
N CYS A 195 -14.78 24.88 -11.14
CA CYS A 195 -15.09 24.96 -12.56
C CYS A 195 -16.25 25.91 -12.91
N THR A 196 -17.22 26.06 -12.01
CA THR A 196 -18.48 26.81 -12.29
C THR A 196 -18.47 28.25 -11.79
N THR A 197 -17.64 28.58 -10.80
CA THR A 197 -17.56 29.95 -10.27
C THR A 197 -16.52 30.80 -11.00
N SER A 198 -16.75 32.13 -11.03
CA SER A 198 -15.80 33.09 -11.61
C SER A 198 -14.48 33.13 -10.83
N ARG A 199 -14.55 33.00 -9.50
CA ARG A 199 -13.37 32.93 -8.62
C ARG A 199 -12.53 31.69 -8.93
N GLY A 200 -13.15 30.51 -8.97
CA GLY A 200 -12.44 29.26 -9.29
C GLY A 200 -11.86 29.25 -10.70
N SER A 201 -12.61 29.77 -11.68
CA SER A 201 -12.11 29.97 -13.05
C SER A 201 -10.86 30.85 -13.08
N ALA A 202 -10.83 31.94 -12.30
CA ALA A 202 -9.65 32.81 -12.21
C ALA A 202 -8.46 32.10 -11.54
N GLN A 203 -8.69 31.34 -10.46
CA GLN A 203 -7.65 30.56 -9.78
C GLN A 203 -6.99 29.51 -10.69
N LEU A 204 -7.79 28.84 -11.53
CA LEU A 204 -7.29 27.85 -12.49
C LEU A 204 -6.84 28.45 -13.83
N ALA A 205 -6.85 29.77 -13.98
CA ALA A 205 -6.59 30.44 -15.25
C ALA A 205 -7.44 29.88 -16.41
N LEU A 206 -8.68 29.48 -16.14
CA LEU A 206 -9.58 28.96 -17.16
C LEU A 206 -9.94 30.07 -18.15
N PRO A 207 -10.02 29.78 -19.46
CA PRO A 207 -10.42 30.78 -20.44
C PRO A 207 -11.83 31.29 -20.10
N GLY A 208 -12.03 32.60 -20.28
CA GLY A 208 -13.34 33.24 -20.06
C GLY A 208 -14.38 32.60 -20.97
N GLY A 209 -15.34 31.87 -20.39
CA GLY A 209 -16.44 31.24 -21.10
C GLY A 209 -17.76 31.51 -20.39
N GLY A 210 -18.84 31.67 -21.14
CA GLY A 210 -20.18 31.79 -20.57
C GLY A 210 -20.59 30.54 -19.77
N TYR A 211 -21.62 30.67 -18.94
CA TYR A 211 -22.14 29.61 -18.06
C TYR A 211 -22.42 28.27 -18.80
N ARG A 212 -22.74 28.32 -20.10
CA ARG A 212 -23.05 27.14 -20.92
C ARG A 212 -21.83 26.40 -21.50
N THR A 213 -20.63 26.98 -21.47
CA THR A 213 -19.42 26.36 -22.06
C THR A 213 -18.45 25.82 -21.03
N ALA A 214 -18.76 25.91 -19.72
CA ALA A 214 -17.89 25.42 -18.65
C ALA A 214 -17.59 23.92 -18.76
N ALA A 215 -18.59 23.10 -19.11
CA ALA A 215 -18.46 21.65 -19.28
C ALA A 215 -17.63 21.21 -20.50
N THR A 216 -17.21 22.14 -21.35
CA THR A 216 -16.48 21.88 -22.61
C THR A 216 -15.11 22.55 -22.66
N ARG A 217 -14.64 23.16 -21.56
CA ARG A 217 -13.32 23.80 -21.55
C ARG A 217 -12.23 22.74 -21.41
N ALA A 218 -11.51 22.51 -22.50
CA ALA A 218 -10.22 21.84 -22.44
C ALA A 218 -9.24 22.69 -21.59
N ALA A 219 -8.39 22.03 -20.82
CA ALA A 219 -7.35 22.69 -20.05
C ALA A 219 -6.40 23.50 -20.96
N ALA A 220 -6.28 24.80 -20.72
CA ALA A 220 -5.27 25.63 -21.35
C ALA A 220 -3.87 25.34 -20.75
N PRO A 221 -2.77 25.66 -21.44
CA PRO A 221 -1.41 25.45 -20.92
C PRO A 221 -1.18 26.08 -19.55
N GLU A 222 -1.78 27.25 -19.30
CA GLU A 222 -1.73 27.95 -18.01
C GLU A 222 -2.42 27.13 -16.91
N THR A 223 -3.61 26.60 -17.19
CA THR A 223 -4.34 25.70 -16.28
C THR A 223 -3.53 24.44 -15.97
N VAL A 224 -2.93 23.83 -17.00
CA VAL A 224 -2.05 22.66 -16.81
C VAL A 224 -0.86 23.01 -15.93
N SER A 225 -0.29 24.22 -16.06
CA SER A 225 0.81 24.68 -15.21
C SER A 225 0.41 24.85 -13.75
N VAL A 226 -0.78 25.42 -13.49
CA VAL A 226 -1.35 25.56 -12.15
C VAL A 226 -1.57 24.19 -11.52
N LEU A 227 -2.24 23.28 -12.22
CA LEU A 227 -2.50 21.92 -11.74
C LEU A 227 -1.20 21.13 -11.53
N ARG A 228 -0.22 21.25 -12.42
CA ARG A 228 1.10 20.64 -12.23
C ARG A 228 1.78 21.12 -10.97
N SER A 229 1.68 22.42 -10.67
CA SER A 229 2.26 23.01 -9.46
C SER A 229 1.57 22.48 -8.20
N ALA A 230 0.24 22.38 -8.21
CA ALA A 230 -0.53 21.80 -7.13
C ALA A 230 -0.21 20.30 -6.90
N LEU A 231 -0.11 19.52 -7.99
CA LEU A 231 0.27 18.10 -7.96
C LEU A 231 1.73 17.87 -7.51
N ALA A 232 2.63 18.81 -7.83
CA ALA A 232 4.01 18.75 -7.38
C ALA A 232 4.13 18.95 -5.86
N TRP A 233 3.25 19.81 -5.32
CA TRP A 233 3.02 20.13 -3.91
C TRP A 233 4.25 20.64 -3.12
N SER A 234 4.01 21.58 -2.20
CA SER A 234 4.97 22.04 -1.19
C SER A 234 4.43 21.79 0.21
N HIS A 235 5.31 21.41 1.15
CA HIS A 235 4.96 21.14 2.54
C HIS A 235 4.44 22.35 3.33
N ASP A 236 4.46 23.54 2.71
CA ASP A 236 4.13 24.82 3.32
C ASP A 236 2.61 25.10 3.38
N CYS A 237 1.78 24.28 2.74
CA CYS A 237 0.32 24.41 2.81
C CYS A 237 -0.27 23.64 4.00
N PRO A 238 -1.32 24.15 4.67
CA PRO A 238 -1.94 23.47 5.81
C PRO A 238 -2.68 22.18 5.43
N ALA A 239 -3.26 22.12 4.21
CA ALA A 239 -3.93 20.94 3.67
C ALA A 239 -3.31 20.48 2.35
N ASP A 240 -3.57 19.24 1.94
CA ASP A 240 -3.07 18.62 0.71
C ASP A 240 -3.99 18.93 -0.50
N PRO A 241 -3.55 19.76 -1.47
CA PRO A 241 -4.34 20.11 -2.65
C PRO A 241 -4.30 19.04 -3.75
N ARG A 242 -3.45 18.01 -3.63
CA ARG A 242 -3.23 17.03 -4.71
C ARG A 242 -4.48 16.23 -5.07
N PRO A 243 -5.35 15.79 -4.13
CA PRO A 243 -6.61 15.12 -4.47
C PRO A 243 -7.51 15.99 -5.36
N LEU A 244 -7.72 17.26 -4.99
CA LEU A 244 -8.54 18.19 -5.76
C LEU A 244 -7.91 18.47 -7.14
N ALA A 245 -6.60 18.71 -7.19
CA ALA A 245 -5.88 18.92 -8.45
C ALA A 245 -5.97 17.70 -9.38
N ALA A 246 -5.98 16.48 -8.84
CA ALA A 246 -6.16 15.26 -9.62
C ALA A 246 -7.57 15.16 -10.22
N ILE A 247 -8.61 15.47 -9.43
CA ILE A 247 -9.99 15.52 -9.92
C ILE A 247 -10.12 16.55 -11.04
N LEU A 248 -9.64 17.78 -10.83
CA LEU A 248 -9.69 18.84 -11.82
C LEU A 248 -8.93 18.51 -13.10
N ALA A 249 -7.78 17.82 -13.00
CA ALA A 249 -7.07 17.31 -14.18
C ALA A 249 -7.92 16.31 -14.97
N GLY A 250 -8.62 15.41 -14.28
CA GLY A 250 -9.54 14.44 -14.89
C GLY A 250 -10.79 15.07 -15.51
N GLU A 251 -11.36 16.10 -14.87
CA GLU A 251 -12.53 16.84 -15.36
C GLU A 251 -12.20 17.70 -16.59
N LEU A 252 -11.04 18.34 -16.61
CA LEU A 252 -10.62 19.24 -17.70
C LEU A 252 -9.90 18.52 -18.84
N GLY A 253 -9.75 17.19 -18.76
CA GLY A 253 -9.10 16.39 -19.80
C GLY A 253 -7.60 16.65 -19.95
N ALA A 254 -6.90 17.05 -18.87
CA ALA A 254 -5.49 17.44 -18.89
C ALA A 254 -4.54 16.22 -18.98
N ALA A 255 -4.55 15.54 -20.13
CA ALA A 255 -3.79 14.31 -20.37
C ALA A 255 -2.27 14.48 -20.19
N GLU A 256 -1.74 15.70 -20.32
CA GLU A 256 -0.33 16.01 -20.08
C GLU A 256 0.11 15.78 -18.63
N LEU A 257 -0.84 15.68 -17.68
CA LEU A 257 -0.59 15.47 -16.26
C LEU A 257 -0.59 13.99 -15.85
N VAL A 258 -0.85 13.06 -16.78
CA VAL A 258 -0.82 11.61 -16.49
C VAL A 258 0.48 11.17 -15.79
N PRO A 259 1.69 11.65 -16.14
CA PRO A 259 2.92 11.28 -15.43
C PRO A 259 2.94 11.74 -13.96
N GLU A 260 2.40 12.90 -13.64
CA GLU A 260 2.22 13.40 -12.27
C GLU A 260 1.20 12.55 -11.51
N LEU A 261 0.06 12.23 -12.14
CA LEU A 261 -1.00 11.43 -11.54
C LEU A 261 -0.57 10.00 -11.24
N LEU A 262 0.23 9.38 -12.12
CA LEU A 262 0.83 8.06 -11.89
C LEU A 262 1.84 8.07 -10.73
N ARG A 263 2.53 9.20 -10.49
CA ARG A 263 3.36 9.36 -9.29
C ARG A 263 2.49 9.52 -8.05
N LEU A 264 1.40 10.27 -8.16
CA LEU A 264 0.43 10.47 -7.08
C LEU A 264 -0.26 9.17 -6.67
N ALA A 265 -0.52 8.27 -7.61
CA ALA A 265 -1.10 6.94 -7.37
C ALA A 265 -0.32 6.05 -6.39
N SER A 266 0.95 6.39 -6.12
CA SER A 266 1.81 5.73 -5.14
C SER A 266 2.05 6.60 -3.90
N SER A 267 1.31 7.70 -3.72
CA SER A 267 1.46 8.58 -2.56
C SER A 267 1.16 7.81 -1.26
N PRO A 268 1.88 8.10 -0.17
CA PRO A 268 1.54 7.59 1.15
C PRO A 268 0.19 8.10 1.69
N HIS A 269 -0.37 9.17 1.12
CA HIS A 269 -1.70 9.66 1.47
C HIS A 269 -2.76 8.86 0.69
N PRO A 270 -3.65 8.09 1.37
CA PRO A 270 -4.56 7.15 0.70
C PRO A 270 -5.55 7.84 -0.24
N VAL A 271 -6.13 8.96 0.19
CA VAL A 271 -7.03 9.77 -0.66
C VAL A 271 -6.31 10.28 -1.90
N ALA A 272 -5.12 10.88 -1.73
CA ALA A 272 -4.35 11.40 -2.86
C ALA A 272 -3.99 10.27 -3.84
N ALA A 273 -3.59 9.11 -3.33
CA ALA A 273 -3.35 7.92 -4.15
C ALA A 273 -4.61 7.48 -4.91
N ALA A 274 -5.76 7.41 -4.24
CA ALA A 274 -7.01 6.99 -4.85
C ALA A 274 -7.46 7.92 -5.98
N PHE A 275 -7.47 9.23 -5.75
CA PHE A 275 -7.84 10.19 -6.80
C PHE A 275 -6.77 10.36 -7.87
N GLY A 276 -5.49 10.15 -7.54
CA GLY A 276 -4.42 10.03 -8.54
C GLY A 276 -4.63 8.85 -9.48
N LYS A 277 -4.98 7.67 -8.93
CA LYS A 277 -5.35 6.47 -9.72
C LYS A 277 -6.57 6.74 -10.58
N ALA A 278 -7.65 7.23 -9.97
CA ALA A 278 -8.92 7.48 -10.64
C ALA A 278 -8.77 8.49 -11.79
N ALA A 279 -8.08 9.61 -11.56
CA ALA A 279 -7.82 10.62 -12.58
C ALA A 279 -6.93 10.08 -13.70
N ALA A 280 -5.88 9.32 -13.37
CA ALA A 280 -5.02 8.71 -14.38
C ALA A 280 -5.81 7.74 -15.27
N LEU A 281 -6.65 6.88 -14.69
CA LEU A 281 -7.52 5.96 -15.43
C LEU A 281 -8.53 6.72 -16.32
N ARG A 282 -9.16 7.76 -15.78
CA ARG A 282 -10.10 8.63 -16.51
C ARG A 282 -9.45 9.30 -17.73
N LEU A 283 -8.18 9.69 -17.61
CA LEU A 283 -7.37 10.26 -18.69
C LEU A 283 -6.74 9.21 -19.63
N GLY A 284 -7.10 7.93 -19.48
CA GLY A 284 -6.67 6.86 -20.38
C GLY A 284 -5.32 6.21 -20.04
N ALA A 285 -4.79 6.40 -18.83
CA ALA A 285 -3.63 5.66 -18.38
C ALA A 285 -3.95 4.15 -18.30
N PRO A 286 -3.00 3.27 -18.68
CA PRO A 286 -3.27 1.85 -18.69
C PRO A 286 -3.42 1.30 -17.26
N PRO A 287 -4.39 0.41 -16.98
CA PRO A 287 -4.66 -0.08 -15.63
C PRO A 287 -3.48 -0.76 -14.95
N ASN A 288 -2.59 -1.39 -15.71
CA ASN A 288 -1.37 -2.02 -15.15
C ASN A 288 -0.38 -1.00 -14.55
N ARG A 289 -0.43 0.26 -15.00
CA ARG A 289 0.41 1.35 -14.47
C ARG A 289 -0.27 2.07 -13.32
N ALA A 290 -1.53 2.51 -13.50
CA ALA A 290 -2.27 3.23 -12.48
C ALA A 290 -2.64 2.33 -11.28
N GLY A 291 -3.00 1.07 -11.54
CA GLY A 291 -3.62 0.17 -10.57
C GLY A 291 -5.12 0.40 -10.46
N SER A 292 -5.78 -0.40 -9.62
CA SER A 292 -7.21 -0.20 -9.27
C SER A 292 -7.37 0.68 -8.04
N ILE A 293 -8.50 1.40 -7.94
CA ILE A 293 -8.91 2.05 -6.69
C ILE A 293 -9.10 1.03 -5.55
N ASP A 294 -9.43 -0.21 -5.88
CA ASP A 294 -9.61 -1.31 -4.91
C ASP A 294 -8.32 -1.62 -4.12
N GLU A 295 -7.15 -1.29 -4.67
CA GLU A 295 -5.87 -1.44 -3.96
C GLU A 295 -5.80 -0.59 -2.69
N VAL A 296 -6.47 0.57 -2.71
CA VAL A 296 -6.47 1.56 -1.60
C VAL A 296 -7.76 1.47 -0.80
N ALA A 297 -8.77 0.71 -1.23
CA ALA A 297 -10.11 0.69 -0.64
C ALA A 297 -10.13 0.41 0.87
N ALA A 298 -9.25 -0.47 1.36
CA ALA A 298 -9.12 -0.76 2.79
C ALA A 298 -8.75 0.48 3.65
N PHE A 299 -8.25 1.55 3.04
CA PHE A 299 -7.81 2.78 3.71
C PHE A 299 -8.77 3.94 3.53
N LEU A 300 -9.91 3.71 2.87
CA LEU A 300 -10.93 4.71 2.57
C LEU A 300 -12.27 4.28 3.16
N PHE A 301 -13.22 5.21 3.20
CA PHE A 301 -14.61 4.87 3.43
C PHE A 301 -15.19 4.17 2.20
N GLU A 302 -16.11 3.22 2.41
CA GLU A 302 -16.78 2.50 1.34
C GLU A 302 -17.48 3.46 0.37
N GLU A 303 -18.12 4.51 0.90
CA GLU A 303 -18.78 5.56 0.12
C GLU A 303 -17.80 6.29 -0.82
N ASP A 304 -16.59 6.60 -0.35
CA ASP A 304 -15.57 7.27 -1.16
C ASP A 304 -15.09 6.38 -2.32
N VAL A 305 -14.97 5.08 -2.06
CA VAL A 305 -14.59 4.09 -3.08
C VAL A 305 -15.65 4.01 -4.16
N GLU A 306 -16.93 3.93 -3.78
CA GLU A 306 -18.03 3.83 -4.72
C GLU A 306 -18.22 5.12 -5.53
N ILE A 307 -18.12 6.29 -4.91
CA ILE A 307 -18.10 7.58 -5.60
C ILE A 307 -16.94 7.65 -6.60
N GLY A 308 -15.74 7.24 -6.19
CA GLY A 308 -14.56 7.21 -7.06
C GLY A 308 -14.75 6.29 -8.27
N LYS A 309 -15.32 5.09 -8.08
CA LYS A 309 -15.62 4.14 -9.17
C LYS A 309 -16.65 4.71 -10.14
N GLN A 310 -17.74 5.28 -9.62
CA GLN A 310 -18.76 5.93 -10.44
C GLN A 310 -18.17 7.09 -11.25
N TRP A 311 -17.33 7.91 -10.61
CA TRP A 311 -16.65 9.02 -11.27
C TRP A 311 -15.74 8.54 -12.42
N ILE A 312 -14.96 7.47 -12.24
CA ILE A 312 -14.14 6.89 -13.32
C ILE A 312 -15.02 6.42 -14.49
N ALA A 313 -16.15 5.76 -14.19
CA ALA A 313 -17.06 5.21 -15.19
C ALA A 313 -17.80 6.29 -16.00
N CYS A 314 -18.13 7.42 -15.36
CA CYS A 314 -18.77 8.58 -15.98
C CYS A 314 -17.79 9.38 -16.86
N SER A 315 -17.33 8.79 -17.96
CA SER A 315 -16.32 9.40 -18.84
C SER A 315 -16.78 10.76 -19.40
N PRO A 316 -15.93 11.80 -19.43
CA PRO A 316 -16.29 13.10 -20.02
C PRO A 316 -16.43 12.99 -21.56
N ALA A 317 -15.88 11.91 -22.15
CA ALA A 317 -15.94 11.62 -23.58
C ALA A 317 -17.34 11.21 -24.07
N LEU A 318 -18.25 10.76 -23.21
CA LEU A 318 -19.62 10.41 -23.61
C LEU A 318 -20.51 11.63 -23.86
N SER A 319 -20.07 12.82 -23.44
CA SER A 319 -20.73 14.10 -23.73
C SER A 319 -20.34 14.72 -25.08
N LEU A 320 -19.37 14.13 -25.79
CA LEU A 320 -18.75 14.69 -27.02
C LEU A 320 -19.30 14.13 -28.34
N ARG A 321 -20.50 13.53 -28.38
CA ARG A 321 -21.20 13.24 -29.65
C ARG A 321 -22.54 13.98 -29.78
N PRO A 322 -22.54 15.28 -30.15
CA PRO A 322 -23.64 15.85 -30.89
C PRO A 322 -23.50 15.47 -32.37
N GLY A 323 -24.43 14.64 -32.86
CA GLY A 323 -24.84 14.48 -34.26
C GLY A 323 -23.78 14.51 -35.37
N ALA A 324 -23.47 13.34 -35.93
CA ALA A 324 -23.12 13.23 -37.34
C ALA A 324 -23.59 11.88 -37.87
N GLU A 325 -24.81 11.85 -38.40
CA GLU A 325 -25.18 11.09 -39.59
C GLU A 325 -26.57 11.55 -40.04
N ALA A 326 -26.56 12.61 -40.84
CA ALA A 326 -27.56 12.83 -41.88
C ALA A 326 -26.82 12.69 -43.21
N CYS A 327 -27.03 11.56 -43.87
CA CYS A 327 -26.95 11.34 -45.31
C CYS A 327 -27.99 10.27 -45.64
#